data_AF-A0AAF1AIT1-F1
#
_entry.id   AF-A0AAF1AIT1-F1
#
_cell.length_a   1.000
_cell.length_b   1.000
_cell.length_c   1.000
_cell.angle_alpha   90.00
_cell.angle_beta   90.00
_cell.angle_gamma   90.00
#
_symmetry.space_group_name_H-M   'P 1'
#
loop_
_entity.id
_entity.type
_entity.pdbx_description
1 polymer ?
#
loop_
_entity_poly.entity_id
_entity_poly.type
_entity_poly.pdbx_seq_one_letter_code
_entity_poly.pdbx_strand_id
1 'polypeptide(L)'
;MDLYLILILCHFDRFGIDNLVVNLKWGRRTLAFTSTLSFLLPLDTSMPAFAATDEDEFQLIQGEVRKVLTKSKAPGVLRLVFHDAGTFEMDTKLGGMNGSIVYELDRPENGGLKKSLKILQKAKSEIDVIQKVSWADMIAVAGAEAVSICGGPSIPIQLGRIDSMVPDPEDKLPAESFDASTLKQCFQKKCFSAQQLVALSGAHTIGGKGFGEPTVFDNSYFKILLEKPWLSSAGSMIGLPSDRALVQDDECLSWISTYANNEDLFLEDFKNAYIKLANLGARWRKSI
;
A
#
# COMPACT_ATOMS: atom_id res chain seq x y z
N MET A 1 -9.65 21.35 30.09
CA MET A 1 -8.43 21.25 29.26
C MET A 1 -8.53 20.08 28.30
N ASP A 2 -8.84 20.29 27.03
CA ASP A 2 -10.09 20.85 26.52
C ASP A 2 -10.41 20.08 25.24
N LEU A 3 -11.60 19.48 25.23
CA LEU A 3 -12.23 18.87 24.07
C LEU A 3 -12.42 19.95 23.00
N TYR A 4 -11.69 19.88 21.88
CA TYR A 4 -12.11 20.48 20.62
C TYR A 4 -11.55 19.66 19.46
N LEU A 5 -12.37 19.46 18.43
CA LEU A 5 -12.11 18.78 17.14
C LEU A 5 -12.37 17.26 17.03
N ILE A 6 -13.54 16.83 17.51
CA ILE A 6 -14.29 15.72 16.90
C ILE A 6 -15.50 16.34 16.22
N LEU A 7 -15.47 16.48 14.88
CA LEU A 7 -16.62 16.62 13.97
C LEU A 7 -16.07 16.97 12.58
N ILE A 8 -16.33 16.11 11.58
CA ILE A 8 -16.74 16.44 10.19
C ILE A 8 -16.59 15.17 9.30
N LEU A 9 -17.75 14.76 8.74
CA LEU A 9 -18.03 13.77 7.68
C LEU A 9 -18.21 12.28 8.03
N CYS A 10 -19.43 11.97 8.45
CA CYS A 10 -20.09 10.69 8.18
C CYS A 10 -21.58 10.95 7.87
N HIS A 11 -21.96 11.13 6.60
CA HIS A 11 -23.36 11.01 6.18
C HIS A 11 -23.53 10.69 4.68
N PHE A 12 -24.50 9.79 4.43
CA PHE A 12 -25.10 9.34 3.16
C PHE A 12 -24.24 8.40 2.26
N ASP A 13 -24.68 7.23 1.79
CA ASP A 13 -26.04 6.69 1.59
C ASP A 13 -26.12 5.16 1.76
N ARG A 14 -27.27 4.68 2.27
CA ARG A 14 -27.80 3.31 2.14
C ARG A 14 -28.82 3.31 1.00
N PHE A 15 -28.77 2.33 0.10
CA PHE A 15 -29.87 1.70 -0.66
C PHE A 15 -29.19 0.61 -1.50
N GLY A 16 -29.70 -0.59 -1.75
CA GLY A 16 -30.92 -1.30 -1.42
C GLY A 16 -30.71 -2.74 -1.90
N ILE A 17 -31.31 -3.68 -1.18
CA ILE A 17 -31.37 -5.11 -1.49
C ILE A 17 -32.26 -5.32 -2.72
N ASP A 18 -31.98 -6.33 -3.55
CA ASP A 18 -33.03 -7.22 -4.05
C ASP A 18 -32.49 -8.56 -4.58
N ASN A 19 -33.05 -9.62 -3.99
CA ASN A 19 -32.93 -11.02 -4.34
C ASN A 19 -33.78 -11.33 -5.57
N LEU A 20 -33.29 -12.17 -6.48
CA LEU A 20 -34.17 -12.89 -7.41
C LEU A 20 -33.94 -14.39 -7.32
N VAL A 21 -34.83 -15.04 -6.56
CA VAL A 21 -35.09 -16.48 -6.57
C VAL A 21 -35.90 -16.78 -7.84
N VAL A 22 -35.45 -17.75 -8.65
CA VAL A 22 -36.28 -18.29 -9.74
C VAL A 22 -36.50 -19.78 -9.50
N ASN A 23 -37.78 -20.12 -9.35
CA ASN A 23 -38.31 -21.44 -9.03
C ASN A 23 -38.18 -22.44 -10.19
N LEU A 24 -37.87 -23.67 -9.81
CA LEU A 24 -37.92 -24.91 -10.60
C LEU A 24 -39.33 -25.19 -11.17
N LYS A 25 -39.39 -25.70 -12.40
CA LYS A 25 -40.53 -26.50 -12.88
C LYS A 25 -40.07 -27.83 -13.47
N TRP A 26 -40.66 -28.86 -12.90
CA TRP A 26 -40.50 -30.28 -13.13
C TRP A 26 -41.32 -30.73 -14.36
N GLY A 27 -40.70 -31.46 -15.29
CA GLY A 27 -41.37 -32.10 -16.43
C GLY A 27 -40.93 -33.55 -16.55
N ARG A 28 -41.85 -34.49 -16.29
CA ARG A 28 -41.67 -35.94 -16.46
C ARG A 28 -41.59 -36.31 -17.94
N ARG A 29 -40.59 -37.09 -18.36
CA ARG A 29 -40.63 -37.96 -19.55
C ARG A 29 -39.75 -39.19 -19.36
N THR A 30 -40.25 -40.28 -19.92
CA THR A 30 -40.06 -41.69 -19.59
C THR A 30 -38.70 -42.26 -20.01
N LEU A 31 -38.20 -43.19 -19.18
CA LEU A 31 -36.95 -43.96 -19.32
C LEU A 31 -36.93 -44.86 -20.56
N ALA A 32 -35.82 -44.84 -21.30
CA ALA A 32 -35.38 -45.92 -22.18
C ALA A 32 -33.98 -46.35 -21.75
N PHE A 33 -33.86 -47.59 -21.28
CA PHE A 33 -32.60 -48.22 -20.85
C PHE A 33 -31.83 -48.69 -22.09
N THR A 34 -30.61 -48.18 -22.28
CA THR A 34 -29.60 -48.81 -23.13
C THR A 34 -28.34 -48.99 -22.30
N SER A 35 -28.04 -50.23 -21.93
CA SER A 35 -26.84 -50.57 -21.15
C SER A 35 -25.60 -50.45 -22.04
N THR A 36 -24.83 -49.39 -21.86
CA THR A 36 -23.44 -49.32 -22.34
C THR A 36 -22.51 -49.64 -21.19
N LEU A 37 -21.68 -50.66 -21.39
CA LEU A 37 -20.67 -51.17 -20.47
C LEU A 37 -19.76 -50.03 -19.97
N SER A 38 -19.86 -49.67 -18.69
CA SER A 38 -18.96 -48.71 -18.06
C SER A 38 -17.62 -49.37 -17.78
N PHE A 39 -16.61 -49.08 -18.60
CA PHE A 39 -15.22 -49.27 -18.20
C PHE A 39 -14.92 -48.27 -17.07
N LEU A 40 -14.94 -48.74 -15.82
CA LEU A 40 -14.44 -48.00 -14.66
C LEU A 40 -12.91 -47.97 -14.73
N LEU A 41 -12.37 -46.96 -15.40
CA LEU A 41 -11.01 -46.51 -15.10
C LEU A 41 -11.07 -45.74 -13.78
N PRO A 42 -10.19 -46.02 -12.80
CA PRO A 42 -10.04 -45.14 -11.66
C PRO A 42 -9.61 -43.78 -12.19
N LEU A 43 -10.47 -42.77 -12.03
CA LEU A 43 -10.07 -41.39 -12.23
C LEU A 43 -9.16 -41.04 -11.05
N ASP A 44 -7.85 -41.21 -11.22
CA ASP A 44 -6.84 -40.70 -10.31
C ASP A 44 -6.92 -39.17 -10.38
N THR A 45 -7.75 -38.56 -9.54
CA THR A 45 -7.76 -37.12 -9.31
C THR A 45 -6.58 -36.74 -8.41
N SER A 46 -5.38 -37.07 -8.83
CA SER A 46 -4.17 -36.39 -8.39
C SER A 46 -3.69 -35.53 -9.57
N MET A 47 -4.42 -34.44 -9.82
CA MET A 47 -3.76 -33.30 -10.46
C MET A 47 -2.57 -32.96 -9.55
N PRO A 48 -1.32 -33.02 -10.04
CA PRO A 48 -0.21 -32.55 -9.23
C PRO A 48 -0.54 -31.10 -8.89
N ALA A 49 -0.56 -30.77 -7.61
CA ALA A 49 -0.62 -29.38 -7.18
C ALA A 49 0.56 -28.69 -7.84
N PHE A 50 0.30 -27.93 -8.92
CA PHE A 50 1.31 -27.09 -9.53
C PHE A 50 1.69 -26.11 -8.42
N ALA A 51 2.90 -26.23 -7.88
CA ALA A 51 3.42 -25.25 -6.96
C ALA A 51 3.43 -23.92 -7.73
N ALA A 52 2.58 -22.98 -7.32
CA ALA A 52 2.52 -21.66 -7.94
C ALA A 52 3.93 -21.06 -7.93
N THR A 53 4.37 -20.56 -9.07
CA THR A 53 5.63 -19.80 -9.12
C THR A 53 5.45 -18.48 -8.37
N ASP A 54 6.55 -17.83 -7.97
CA ASP A 54 6.45 -16.49 -7.36
C ASP A 54 5.75 -15.49 -8.30
N GLU A 55 5.86 -15.67 -9.61
CA GLU A 55 5.12 -14.86 -10.60
C GLU A 55 3.61 -15.16 -10.54
N ASP A 56 3.21 -16.43 -10.49
CA ASP A 56 1.80 -16.80 -10.35
C ASP A 56 1.20 -16.26 -9.04
N GLU A 57 1.95 -16.35 -7.94
CA GLU A 57 1.55 -15.81 -6.64
C GLU A 57 1.39 -14.29 -6.68
N PHE A 58 2.32 -13.57 -7.33
CA PHE A 58 2.22 -12.12 -7.50
C PHE A 58 0.97 -11.72 -8.28
N GLN A 59 0.70 -12.38 -9.40
CA GLN A 59 -0.49 -12.10 -10.22
C GLN A 59 -1.79 -12.38 -9.46
N LEU A 60 -1.83 -13.42 -8.62
CA LEU A 60 -2.98 -13.72 -7.77
C LEU A 60 -3.21 -12.62 -6.72
N ILE A 61 -2.16 -12.22 -5.97
CA ILE A 61 -2.27 -11.14 -4.98
C ILE A 61 -2.70 -9.84 -5.67
N GLN A 62 -2.03 -9.48 -6.77
CA GLN A 62 -2.34 -8.28 -7.56
C GLN A 62 -3.80 -8.29 -8.04
N GLY A 63 -4.27 -9.44 -8.53
CA GLY A 63 -5.64 -9.63 -8.99
C GLY A 63 -6.68 -9.36 -7.90
N GLU A 64 -6.50 -9.94 -6.70
CA GLU A 64 -7.42 -9.70 -5.58
C GLU A 64 -7.35 -8.27 -5.04
N VAL A 65 -6.14 -7.68 -4.97
CA VAL A 65 -5.97 -6.27 -4.58
C VAL A 65 -6.73 -5.34 -5.52
N ARG A 66 -6.63 -5.53 -6.84
CA ARG A 66 -7.30 -4.69 -7.85
C ARG A 66 -8.82 -4.73 -7.74
N LYS A 67 -9.42 -5.81 -7.23
CA LYS A 67 -10.87 -5.88 -6.99
C LYS A 67 -11.35 -4.95 -5.87
N VAL A 68 -10.46 -4.57 -4.95
CA VAL A 68 -10.82 -3.79 -3.75
C VAL A 68 -10.21 -2.38 -3.73
N LEU A 69 -9.10 -2.18 -4.45
CA LEU A 69 -8.32 -0.95 -4.48
C LEU A 69 -8.75 -0.04 -5.65
N THR A 70 -9.33 1.11 -5.32
CA THR A 70 -9.66 2.17 -6.28
C THR A 70 -8.66 3.32 -6.15
N LYS A 71 -8.55 4.17 -7.19
CA LYS A 71 -7.74 5.41 -7.17
C LYS A 71 -7.97 6.24 -5.90
N SER A 72 -9.22 6.41 -5.48
CA SER A 72 -9.57 7.17 -4.26
C SER A 72 -9.11 6.52 -2.94
N LYS A 73 -8.83 5.22 -2.94
CA LYS A 73 -8.34 4.46 -1.76
C LYS A 73 -6.82 4.31 -1.76
N ALA A 74 -6.18 4.46 -2.92
CA ALA A 74 -4.73 4.29 -3.09
C ALA A 74 -3.88 5.11 -2.10
N PRO A 75 -4.16 6.40 -1.82
CA PRO A 75 -3.34 7.16 -0.87
C PRO A 75 -3.31 6.54 0.54
N GLY A 76 -4.46 6.01 1.00
CA GLY A 76 -4.55 5.37 2.31
C GLY A 76 -3.79 4.05 2.37
N VAL A 77 -3.72 3.30 1.26
CA VAL A 77 -2.95 2.05 1.16
C VAL A 77 -1.46 2.34 1.04
N LEU A 78 -1.06 3.34 0.24
CA LEU A 78 0.33 3.75 0.14
C LEU A 78 0.87 4.25 1.49
N ARG A 79 0.03 4.95 2.28
CA ARG A 79 0.37 5.31 3.65
C ARG A 79 0.51 4.08 4.56
N LEU A 80 -0.37 3.09 4.44
CA LEU A 80 -0.26 1.83 5.22
C LEU A 80 1.10 1.15 4.99
N VAL A 81 1.55 1.11 3.74
CA VAL A 81 2.86 0.55 3.36
C VAL A 81 4.00 1.30 4.03
N PHE A 82 4.01 2.63 3.97
CA PHE A 82 5.05 3.43 4.63
C PHE A 82 5.08 3.21 6.14
N HIS A 83 3.91 3.07 6.76
CA HIS A 83 3.82 2.85 8.20
C HIS A 83 4.27 1.45 8.64
N ASP A 84 4.05 0.42 7.83
CA ASP A 84 4.61 -0.92 8.08
C ASP A 84 6.13 -0.93 7.86
N ALA A 85 6.60 -0.36 6.75
CA ALA A 85 8.02 -0.42 6.39
C ALA A 85 8.91 0.56 7.15
N GLY A 86 8.35 1.70 7.57
CA GLY A 86 9.09 2.83 8.13
C GLY A 86 9.63 2.59 9.53
N THR A 87 9.28 1.48 10.18
CA THR A 87 9.77 1.12 11.51
C THR A 87 11.21 0.60 11.52
N PHE A 88 11.75 0.19 10.36
CA PHE A 88 13.09 -0.38 10.26
C PHE A 88 14.16 0.57 10.80
N GLU A 89 15.14 0.03 11.53
CA GLU A 89 16.33 0.74 12.00
C GLU A 89 17.60 -0.08 11.72
N MET A 90 18.63 0.57 11.18
CA MET A 90 19.88 -0.08 10.78
C MET A 90 20.64 -0.64 11.99
N ASP A 91 20.63 0.05 13.13
CA ASP A 91 21.44 -0.31 14.30
C ASP A 91 20.91 -1.57 14.98
N THR A 92 19.59 -1.68 15.10
CA THR A 92 18.93 -2.82 15.76
C THR A 92 18.60 -3.96 14.79
N LYS A 93 18.50 -3.65 13.48
CA LYS A 93 17.95 -4.55 12.44
C LYS A 93 16.53 -5.01 12.75
N LEU A 94 15.80 -4.24 13.55
CA LEU A 94 14.39 -4.47 13.87
C LEU A 94 13.50 -3.59 13.03
N GLY A 95 12.25 -4.03 12.86
CA GLY A 95 11.23 -3.38 12.05
C GLY A 95 11.36 -3.63 10.55
N GLY A 96 10.54 -2.94 9.77
CA GLY A 96 10.52 -3.03 8.31
C GLY A 96 9.26 -3.70 7.78
N MET A 97 9.19 -3.85 6.46
CA MET A 97 8.00 -4.37 5.78
C MET A 97 7.80 -5.86 6.10
N ASN A 98 7.11 -6.14 7.19
CA ASN A 98 6.96 -7.47 7.77
C ASN A 98 5.51 -7.74 8.22
N GLY A 99 4.57 -6.84 7.93
CA GLY A 99 3.18 -6.99 8.28
C GLY A 99 2.85 -6.72 9.75
N SER A 100 3.79 -6.23 10.58
CA SER A 100 3.55 -5.93 11.99
C SER A 100 2.46 -4.87 12.18
N ILE A 101 2.24 -4.00 11.19
CA ILE A 101 1.23 -2.93 11.23
C ILE A 101 -0.17 -3.43 11.61
N VAL A 102 -0.48 -4.70 11.33
CA VAL A 102 -1.76 -5.33 11.69
C VAL A 102 -2.01 -5.38 13.21
N TYR A 103 -0.94 -5.31 14.00
CA TYR A 103 -0.95 -5.29 15.47
C TYR A 103 -0.84 -3.88 16.06
N GLU A 104 -0.70 -2.85 15.22
CA GLU A 104 -0.27 -1.51 15.65
C GLU A 104 -1.28 -0.39 15.35
N LEU A 105 -2.46 -0.75 14.84
CA LEU A 105 -3.46 0.21 14.34
C LEU A 105 -4.11 1.09 15.42
N ASP A 106 -3.87 0.80 16.69
CA ASP A 106 -4.33 1.61 17.82
C ASP A 106 -3.31 2.70 18.21
N ARG A 107 -2.09 2.66 17.65
CA ARG A 107 -1.08 3.69 17.90
C ARG A 107 -1.47 5.03 17.26
N PRO A 108 -1.22 6.18 17.92
CA PRO A 108 -1.64 7.49 17.41
C PRO A 108 -1.16 7.80 15.99
N GLU A 109 0.08 7.47 15.68
CA GLU A 109 0.70 7.66 14.38
C GLU A 109 0.01 6.85 13.28
N ASN A 110 -0.61 5.71 13.61
CA ASN A 110 -1.34 4.85 12.68
C ASN A 110 -2.82 5.25 12.52
N GLY A 111 -3.22 6.40 13.08
CA GLY A 111 -4.58 6.92 13.00
C GLY A 111 -5.16 6.90 11.57
N GLY A 112 -6.36 6.35 11.42
CA GLY A 112 -7.06 6.23 10.15
C GLY A 112 -6.71 5.02 9.27
N LEU A 113 -5.61 4.29 9.55
CA LEU A 113 -5.17 3.15 8.73
C LEU A 113 -6.05 1.91 8.84
N LYS A 114 -6.91 1.81 9.86
CA LYS A 114 -7.91 0.74 9.99
C LYS A 114 -8.77 0.58 8.74
N LYS A 115 -9.10 1.69 8.05
CA LYS A 115 -9.88 1.65 6.80
C LYS A 115 -9.08 1.02 5.66
N SER A 116 -7.81 1.39 5.52
CA SER A 116 -6.89 0.83 4.52
C SER A 116 -6.64 -0.65 4.75
N LEU A 117 -6.37 -1.06 5.99
CA LEU A 117 -6.17 -2.47 6.29
C LEU A 117 -7.44 -3.28 6.01
N LYS A 118 -8.63 -2.78 6.39
CA LYS A 118 -9.91 -3.46 6.11
C LYS A 118 -10.16 -3.69 4.61
N ILE A 119 -9.71 -2.77 3.75
CA ILE A 119 -9.79 -2.94 2.29
C ILE A 119 -8.94 -4.16 1.88
N LEU A 120 -7.68 -4.22 2.33
CA LEU A 120 -6.79 -5.33 2.02
C LEU A 120 -7.24 -6.64 2.66
N GLN A 121 -7.87 -6.58 3.84
CA GLN A 121 -8.40 -7.73 4.55
C GLN A 121 -9.47 -8.46 3.73
N LYS A 122 -10.26 -7.73 2.93
CA LYS A 122 -11.22 -8.32 1.99
C LYS A 122 -10.51 -9.08 0.85
N ALA A 123 -9.47 -8.50 0.24
CA ALA A 123 -8.69 -9.21 -0.77
C ALA A 123 -7.98 -10.43 -0.18
N LYS A 124 -7.40 -10.26 1.01
CA LYS A 124 -6.69 -11.31 1.74
C LYS A 124 -7.58 -12.50 2.07
N SER A 125 -8.83 -12.28 2.49
CA SER A 125 -9.76 -13.38 2.78
C SER A 125 -10.10 -14.22 1.54
N GLU A 126 -10.15 -13.61 0.35
CA GLU A 126 -10.44 -14.34 -0.89
C GLU A 126 -9.22 -15.16 -1.34
N ILE A 127 -8.02 -14.56 -1.34
CA ILE A 127 -6.81 -15.29 -1.74
C ILE A 127 -6.43 -16.38 -0.76
N ASP A 128 -6.59 -16.19 0.55
CA ASP A 128 -6.21 -17.19 1.56
C ASP A 128 -7.02 -18.50 1.46
N VAL A 129 -8.16 -18.49 0.76
CA VAL A 129 -8.93 -19.70 0.40
C VAL A 129 -8.25 -20.51 -0.70
N ILE A 130 -7.54 -19.83 -1.61
CA ILE A 130 -6.82 -20.42 -2.74
C ILE A 130 -5.40 -20.79 -2.32
N GLN A 131 -4.67 -19.81 -1.79
CA GLN A 131 -3.30 -19.91 -1.33
C GLN A 131 -3.08 -18.91 -0.20
N LYS A 132 -2.57 -19.42 0.93
CA LYS A 132 -2.21 -18.53 2.04
C LYS A 132 -1.04 -17.64 1.63
N VAL A 133 -1.23 -16.33 1.78
CA VAL A 133 -0.18 -15.33 1.56
C VAL A 133 0.11 -14.58 2.86
N SER A 134 1.30 -14.04 3.03
CA SER A 134 1.63 -13.21 4.20
C SER A 134 0.92 -11.85 4.13
N TRP A 135 0.63 -11.26 5.28
CA TRP A 135 0.24 -9.85 5.33
C TRP A 135 1.33 -8.94 4.77
N ALA A 136 2.59 -9.25 5.06
CA ALA A 136 3.74 -8.51 4.55
C ALA A 136 3.74 -8.43 3.02
N ASP A 137 3.55 -9.55 2.31
CA ASP A 137 3.47 -9.55 0.86
C ASP A 137 2.20 -8.88 0.33
N MET A 138 1.05 -9.13 0.96
CA MET A 138 -0.21 -8.46 0.61
C MET A 138 -0.10 -6.93 0.67
N ILE A 139 0.52 -6.39 1.74
CA ILE A 139 0.71 -4.95 1.92
C ILE A 139 1.72 -4.41 0.89
N ALA A 140 2.84 -5.12 0.66
CA ALA A 140 3.86 -4.73 -0.30
C ALA A 140 3.30 -4.59 -1.72
N VAL A 141 2.57 -5.61 -2.19
CA VAL A 141 1.92 -5.62 -3.51
C VAL A 141 0.84 -4.54 -3.58
N ALA A 142 0.05 -4.37 -2.53
CA ALA A 142 -1.00 -3.36 -2.52
C ALA A 142 -0.47 -1.92 -2.64
N GLY A 143 0.69 -1.62 -2.07
CA GLY A 143 1.32 -0.32 -2.23
C GLY A 143 1.88 -0.08 -3.64
N ALA A 144 2.49 -1.10 -4.25
CA ALA A 144 2.93 -1.02 -5.65
C ALA A 144 1.73 -0.78 -6.59
N GLU A 145 0.63 -1.48 -6.36
CA GLU A 145 -0.61 -1.25 -7.10
C GLU A 145 -1.21 0.13 -6.83
N ALA A 146 -1.16 0.64 -5.60
CA ALA A 146 -1.64 1.97 -5.27
C ALA A 146 -0.92 3.07 -6.07
N VAL A 147 0.40 2.93 -6.27
CA VAL A 147 1.19 3.82 -7.12
C VAL A 147 0.79 3.66 -8.59
N SER A 148 0.77 2.42 -9.08
CA SER A 148 0.51 2.11 -10.49
C SER A 148 -0.88 2.58 -10.95
N ILE A 149 -1.93 2.31 -10.17
CA ILE A 149 -3.29 2.71 -10.56
C ILE A 149 -3.48 4.23 -10.55
N CYS A 150 -2.64 4.97 -9.83
CA CYS A 150 -2.61 6.43 -9.83
C CYS A 150 -1.75 7.02 -10.96
N GLY A 151 -1.17 6.19 -11.83
CA GLY A 151 -0.35 6.62 -12.97
C GLY A 151 1.15 6.70 -12.69
N GLY A 152 1.60 6.27 -11.50
CA GLY A 152 3.02 6.22 -11.16
C GLY A 152 3.74 5.03 -11.78
N PRO A 153 5.03 4.84 -11.47
CA PRO A 153 5.85 3.76 -12.03
C PRO A 153 5.33 2.38 -11.63
N SER A 154 5.59 1.38 -12.49
CA SER A 154 5.46 -0.03 -12.08
C SER A 154 6.61 -0.37 -11.13
N ILE A 155 6.28 -0.94 -9.98
CA ILE A 155 7.24 -1.27 -8.92
C ILE A 155 7.28 -2.80 -8.77
N PRO A 156 8.40 -3.46 -9.13
CA PRO A 156 8.55 -4.89 -8.90
C PRO A 156 8.63 -5.19 -7.39
N ILE A 157 7.85 -6.17 -6.94
CA ILE A 157 7.83 -6.62 -5.55
C ILE A 157 8.31 -8.07 -5.49
N GLN A 158 9.43 -8.29 -4.80
CA GLN A 158 9.85 -9.63 -4.41
C GLN A 158 8.86 -10.20 -3.41
N LEU A 159 8.41 -11.45 -3.58
CA LEU A 159 7.52 -12.14 -2.64
C LEU A 159 8.28 -13.07 -1.69
N GLY A 160 7.55 -13.66 -0.74
CA GLY A 160 8.06 -14.61 0.23
C GLY A 160 8.39 -13.99 1.58
N ARG A 161 7.84 -12.80 1.89
CA ARG A 161 8.02 -12.17 3.20
C ARG A 161 7.35 -13.02 4.28
N ILE A 162 8.03 -13.17 5.40
CA ILE A 162 7.51 -13.83 6.60
C ILE A 162 6.85 -12.77 7.48
N ASP A 163 5.60 -13.02 7.86
CA ASP A 163 4.86 -12.15 8.77
C ASP A 163 5.55 -12.05 10.14
N SER A 164 5.59 -10.84 10.68
CA SER A 164 5.80 -10.64 12.11
C SER A 164 4.60 -11.21 12.88
N MET A 165 4.87 -11.70 14.08
CA MET A 165 3.83 -12.21 15.01
C MET A 165 3.58 -11.23 16.17
N VAL A 166 4.28 -10.10 16.18
CA VAL A 166 4.26 -9.08 17.24
C VAL A 166 4.36 -7.69 16.60
N PRO A 167 3.90 -6.63 17.28
CA PRO A 167 4.12 -5.27 16.82
C PRO A 167 5.62 -4.92 16.80
N ASP A 168 6.02 -4.05 15.89
CA ASP A 168 7.35 -3.47 15.82
C ASP A 168 7.57 -2.44 16.93
N PRO A 169 8.84 -2.07 17.22
CA PRO A 169 9.15 -1.03 18.21
C PRO A 169 8.44 0.30 17.94
N GLU A 170 8.03 0.98 19.01
CA GLU A 170 7.40 2.30 18.96
C GLU A 170 8.41 3.42 18.64
N ASP A 171 7.88 4.60 18.32
CA ASP A 171 8.64 5.83 18.09
C ASP A 171 9.69 5.72 16.97
N LYS A 172 9.38 4.95 15.92
CA LYS A 172 10.27 4.76 14.75
C LYS A 172 9.88 5.55 13.52
N LEU A 173 8.66 6.06 13.43
CA LEU A 173 8.18 6.83 12.28
C LEU A 173 8.52 8.32 12.41
N PRO A 174 8.79 9.02 11.29
CA PRO A 174 9.02 10.46 11.31
C PRO A 174 7.73 11.22 11.68
N ALA A 175 7.84 12.22 12.55
CA ALA A 175 6.69 13.07 12.88
C ALA A 175 6.44 14.13 11.79
N GLU A 176 5.17 14.49 11.58
CA GLU A 176 4.77 15.53 10.62
C GLU A 176 5.34 16.93 10.95
N SER A 177 5.86 17.13 12.16
CA SER A 177 6.42 18.38 12.67
C SER A 177 7.95 18.47 12.62
N PHE A 178 8.64 17.42 12.19
CA PHE A 178 10.11 17.42 12.13
C PHE A 178 10.64 18.44 11.12
N ASP A 179 11.77 19.06 11.46
CA ASP A 179 12.54 19.87 10.52
C ASP A 179 13.36 18.98 9.55
N ALA A 180 13.96 19.58 8.54
CA ALA A 180 14.73 18.85 7.54
C ALA A 180 15.93 18.10 8.13
N SER A 181 16.63 18.69 9.10
CA SER A 181 17.78 18.04 9.74
C SER A 181 17.36 16.77 10.48
N THR A 182 16.27 16.85 11.25
CA THR A 182 15.71 15.72 12.01
C THR A 182 15.15 14.65 11.07
N LEU A 183 14.50 15.04 9.97
CA LEU A 183 14.06 14.10 8.94
C LEU A 183 15.22 13.37 8.28
N LYS A 184 16.29 14.09 7.89
CA LYS A 184 17.50 13.48 7.33
C LYS A 184 18.13 12.49 8.30
N GLN A 185 18.27 12.85 9.58
CA GLN A 185 18.81 11.95 10.60
C GLN A 185 17.91 10.71 10.79
N CYS A 186 16.59 10.89 10.82
CA CYS A 186 15.63 9.80 10.89
C CYS A 186 15.81 8.83 9.72
N PHE A 187 15.80 9.32 8.49
CA PHE A 187 15.93 8.49 7.28
C PHE A 187 17.33 7.86 7.14
N GLN A 188 18.38 8.54 7.58
CA GLN A 188 19.74 8.00 7.58
C GLN A 188 19.86 6.77 8.47
N LYS A 189 19.23 6.75 9.65
CA LYS A 189 19.16 5.57 10.52
C LYS A 189 18.40 4.40 9.87
N LYS A 190 17.59 4.68 8.86
CA LYS A 190 16.86 3.70 8.03
C LYS A 190 17.59 3.36 6.73
N CYS A 191 18.87 3.72 6.63
CA CYS A 191 19.73 3.52 5.46
C CYS A 191 19.40 4.42 4.25
N PHE A 192 18.59 5.47 4.37
CA PHE A 192 18.23 6.33 3.23
C PHE A 192 19.07 7.61 3.17
N SER A 193 19.44 8.02 1.95
CA SER A 193 20.08 9.32 1.70
C SER A 193 19.04 10.46 1.67
N ALA A 194 19.51 11.71 1.68
CA ALA A 194 18.64 12.88 1.51
C ALA A 194 17.85 12.82 0.19
N GLN A 195 18.49 12.39 -0.91
CA GLN A 195 17.83 12.16 -2.20
C GLN A 195 16.65 11.19 -2.06
N GLN A 196 16.86 10.06 -1.37
CA GLN A 196 15.82 9.03 -1.22
C GLN A 196 14.71 9.46 -0.27
N LEU A 197 15.03 10.21 0.78
CA LEU A 197 14.05 10.91 1.60
C LEU A 197 13.16 11.80 0.73
N VAL A 198 13.75 12.71 -0.04
CA VAL A 198 13.00 13.64 -0.90
C VAL A 198 12.18 12.91 -1.96
N ALA A 199 12.73 11.86 -2.57
CA ALA A 199 12.01 11.02 -3.51
C ALA A 199 10.77 10.39 -2.84
N LEU A 200 10.94 9.69 -1.70
CA LEU A 200 9.83 9.05 -0.98
C LEU A 200 8.77 10.05 -0.49
N SER A 201 9.18 11.26 -0.09
CA SER A 201 8.24 12.34 0.25
C SER A 201 7.33 12.73 -0.91
N GLY A 202 7.75 12.50 -2.16
CA GLY A 202 6.91 12.67 -3.35
C GLY A 202 5.62 11.83 -3.35
N ALA A 203 5.51 10.79 -2.52
CA ALA A 203 4.25 10.08 -2.32
C ALA A 203 3.10 10.98 -1.84
N HIS A 204 3.41 12.13 -1.22
CA HIS A 204 2.42 13.13 -0.82
C HIS A 204 1.75 13.85 -2.00
N THR A 205 2.19 13.61 -3.25
CA THR A 205 1.50 14.10 -4.46
C THR A 205 0.07 13.54 -4.57
N ILE A 206 -0.21 12.36 -3.98
CA ILE A 206 -1.56 11.80 -3.89
C ILE A 206 -2.13 11.94 -2.47
N GLY A 207 -3.45 12.05 -2.37
CA GLY A 207 -4.17 12.14 -1.11
C GLY A 207 -4.49 13.57 -0.66
N GLY A 208 -4.74 13.72 0.65
CA GLY A 208 -5.43 14.90 1.20
C GLY A 208 -4.53 16.04 1.67
N LYS A 209 -3.26 16.11 1.25
CA LYS A 209 -2.33 17.16 1.70
C LYS A 209 -2.31 18.41 0.81
N GLY A 210 -3.13 18.43 -0.25
CA GLY A 210 -3.34 19.60 -1.11
C GLY A 210 -2.28 19.77 -2.21
N PHE A 211 -1.51 18.73 -2.50
CA PHE A 211 -0.62 18.68 -3.65
C PHE A 211 -1.37 18.11 -4.85
N GLY A 212 -1.39 18.84 -5.96
CA GLY A 212 -1.90 18.37 -7.24
C GLY A 212 -3.30 17.76 -7.19
N GLU A 213 -3.52 16.79 -8.09
CA GLU A 213 -4.73 15.98 -8.11
C GLU A 213 -4.58 14.79 -7.15
N PRO A 214 -5.49 14.59 -6.16
CA PRO A 214 -5.32 13.61 -5.08
C PRO A 214 -5.18 12.13 -5.50
N THR A 215 -5.34 11.80 -6.78
CA THR A 215 -5.27 10.44 -7.32
C THR A 215 -4.40 10.32 -8.58
N VAL A 216 -3.55 11.31 -8.82
CA VAL A 216 -2.57 11.33 -9.91
C VAL A 216 -1.17 11.34 -9.29
N PHE A 217 -0.39 10.29 -9.57
CA PHE A 217 0.97 10.17 -9.06
C PHE A 217 1.94 10.82 -10.06
N ASP A 218 2.23 12.09 -9.86
CA ASP A 218 3.08 12.93 -10.71
C ASP A 218 4.07 13.78 -9.87
N ASN A 219 4.80 14.70 -10.49
CA ASN A 219 5.73 15.57 -9.77
C ASN A 219 5.12 16.86 -9.16
N SER A 220 3.78 16.96 -9.05
CA SER A 220 3.09 18.15 -8.52
C SER A 220 3.52 18.51 -7.11
N TYR A 221 3.82 17.50 -6.26
CA TYR A 221 4.40 17.71 -4.94
C TYR A 221 5.59 18.69 -4.95
N PHE A 222 6.56 18.46 -5.83
CA PHE A 222 7.78 19.27 -5.88
C PHE A 222 7.54 20.64 -6.49
N LYS A 223 6.74 20.72 -7.56
CA LYS A 223 6.38 22.00 -8.20
C LYS A 223 5.71 22.95 -7.21
N ILE A 224 4.71 22.44 -6.47
CA ILE A 224 3.96 23.23 -5.49
C ILE A 224 4.84 23.62 -4.29
N LEU A 225 5.77 22.76 -3.86
CA LEU A 225 6.70 23.12 -2.79
C LEU A 225 7.58 24.33 -3.13
N LEU A 226 7.89 24.57 -4.40
CA LEU A 226 8.66 25.72 -4.86
C LEU A 226 7.80 27.00 -4.98
N GLU A 227 6.47 26.88 -5.05
CA GLU A 227 5.53 27.98 -5.24
C GLU A 227 4.97 28.51 -3.91
N LYS A 228 5.65 29.50 -3.34
CA LYS A 228 5.16 30.23 -2.15
C LYS A 228 4.14 31.31 -2.57
N PRO A 229 3.10 31.59 -1.76
CA PRO A 229 2.75 30.97 -0.49
C PRO A 229 1.94 29.67 -0.63
N TRP A 230 2.13 28.72 0.29
CA TRP A 230 1.45 27.41 0.31
C TRP A 230 0.03 27.48 0.91
N LEU A 231 -0.86 28.25 0.28
CA LEU A 231 -2.24 28.41 0.69
C LEU A 231 -3.18 27.73 -0.31
N SER A 232 -4.07 26.88 0.18
CA SER A 232 -5.14 26.31 -0.63
C SER A 232 -6.23 27.34 -0.89
N SER A 233 -7.07 27.08 -1.89
CA SER A 233 -8.25 27.90 -2.19
C SER A 233 -9.25 27.98 -1.03
N ALA A 234 -9.23 26.98 -0.12
CA ALA A 234 -10.04 26.94 1.09
C ALA A 234 -9.37 27.62 2.30
N GLY A 235 -8.18 28.23 2.11
CA GLY A 235 -7.44 28.94 3.17
C GLY A 235 -6.66 28.03 4.13
N SER A 236 -6.60 26.73 3.88
CA SER A 236 -5.74 25.80 4.61
C SER A 236 -4.31 25.79 4.07
N MET A 237 -3.32 25.49 4.91
CA MET A 237 -1.95 25.30 4.41
C MET A 237 -1.83 24.02 3.59
N ILE A 238 -1.14 24.12 2.45
CA ILE A 238 -0.74 22.97 1.64
C ILE A 238 0.47 22.30 2.31
N GLY A 239 0.45 20.96 2.31
CA GLY A 239 1.50 20.12 2.87
C GLY A 239 1.59 20.14 4.39
N LEU A 240 2.43 19.24 4.90
CA LEU A 240 2.80 19.15 6.30
C LEU A 240 3.87 20.19 6.66
N PRO A 241 4.04 20.50 7.97
CA PRO A 241 5.21 21.24 8.42
C PRO A 241 6.54 20.63 7.95
N SER A 242 6.65 19.29 7.99
CA SER A 242 7.81 18.54 7.50
C SER A 242 8.07 18.74 6.00
N ASP A 243 7.03 18.73 5.16
CA ASP A 243 7.17 18.98 3.71
C ASP A 243 7.78 20.37 3.44
N ARG A 244 7.27 21.40 4.13
CA ARG A 244 7.75 22.78 3.99
C ARG A 244 9.15 22.97 4.57
N ALA A 245 9.52 22.18 5.57
CA ALA A 245 10.84 22.20 6.17
C ALA A 245 11.92 21.70 5.20
N LEU A 246 11.62 20.70 4.35
CA LEU A 246 12.56 20.21 3.34
C LEU A 246 13.02 21.29 2.36
N VAL A 247 12.15 22.28 2.06
CA VAL A 247 12.48 23.41 1.17
C VAL A 247 13.48 24.38 1.83
N GLN A 248 13.69 24.31 3.16
CA GLN A 248 14.64 25.17 3.89
C GLN A 248 16.06 24.57 3.99
N ASP A 249 16.26 23.32 3.58
CA ASP A 249 17.55 22.64 3.59
C ASP A 249 18.14 22.60 2.18
N ASP A 250 19.35 23.12 1.98
CA ASP A 250 19.93 23.32 0.64
C ASP A 250 20.06 22.01 -0.17
N GLU A 251 20.43 20.91 0.50
CA GLU A 251 20.55 19.60 -0.14
C GLU A 251 19.18 19.07 -0.56
N CYS A 252 18.18 19.15 0.31
CA CYS A 252 16.81 18.74 -0.01
C CYS A 252 16.20 19.63 -1.11
N LEU A 253 16.40 20.95 -1.03
CA LEU A 253 15.92 21.91 -2.03
C LEU A 253 16.50 21.65 -3.42
N SER A 254 17.77 21.22 -3.50
CA SER A 254 18.40 20.83 -4.76
C SER A 254 17.68 19.64 -5.41
N TRP A 255 17.36 18.60 -4.63
CA TRP A 255 16.60 17.44 -5.12
C TRP A 255 15.15 17.79 -5.45
N ILE A 256 14.48 18.62 -4.64
CA ILE A 256 13.13 19.12 -4.93
C ILE A 256 13.11 19.86 -6.26
N SER A 257 14.07 20.76 -6.49
CA SER A 257 14.19 21.50 -7.75
C SER A 257 14.46 20.58 -8.93
N THR A 258 15.28 19.55 -8.73
CA THR A 258 15.58 18.55 -9.75
C THR A 258 14.31 17.78 -10.17
N TYR A 259 13.56 17.26 -9.20
CA TYR A 259 12.34 16.49 -9.44
C TYR A 259 11.18 17.34 -9.98
N ALA A 260 11.08 18.61 -9.58
CA ALA A 260 10.09 19.54 -10.14
C ALA A 260 10.31 19.77 -11.65
N ASN A 261 11.56 19.74 -12.11
CA ASN A 261 11.94 19.96 -13.50
C ASN A 261 12.04 18.67 -14.32
N ASN A 262 12.10 17.50 -13.68
CA ASN A 262 12.26 16.22 -14.34
C ASN A 262 11.41 15.13 -13.64
N GLU A 263 10.19 14.96 -14.14
CA GLU A 263 9.25 13.96 -13.61
C GLU A 263 9.76 12.53 -13.82
N ASP A 264 10.33 12.21 -14.98
CA ASP A 264 10.83 10.85 -15.27
C ASP A 264 11.91 10.43 -14.26
N LEU A 265 12.82 11.35 -13.93
CA LEU A 265 13.84 11.11 -12.91
C LEU A 265 13.22 10.90 -11.52
N PHE A 266 12.21 11.71 -11.16
CA PHE A 266 11.48 11.50 -9.91
C PHE A 266 10.82 10.11 -9.85
N LEU A 267 10.10 9.71 -10.89
CA LEU A 267 9.39 8.42 -10.91
C LEU A 267 10.39 7.26 -10.82
N GLU A 268 11.53 7.36 -11.50
CA GLU A 268 12.59 6.35 -11.42
C GLU A 268 13.22 6.26 -10.03
N ASP A 269 13.60 7.40 -9.44
CA ASP A 269 14.21 7.44 -8.11
C ASP A 269 13.22 7.05 -7.00
N PHE A 270 11.95 7.43 -7.13
CA PHE A 270 10.87 6.99 -6.24
C PHE A 270 10.73 5.46 -6.28
N LYS A 271 10.65 4.87 -7.47
CA LYS A 271 10.59 3.40 -7.64
C LYS A 271 11.77 2.72 -6.95
N ASN A 272 12.99 3.21 -7.17
CA ASN A 272 14.20 2.63 -6.59
C ASN A 272 14.24 2.78 -5.05
N ALA A 273 13.83 3.94 -4.52
CA ALA A 273 13.74 4.15 -3.08
C ALA A 273 12.62 3.32 -2.44
N TYR A 274 11.48 3.15 -3.13
CA TYR A 274 10.38 2.29 -2.68
C TYR A 274 10.79 0.83 -2.63
N ILE A 275 11.46 0.29 -3.66
CA ILE A 275 11.95 -1.10 -3.66
C ILE A 275 12.87 -1.33 -2.46
N LYS A 276 13.76 -0.37 -2.18
CA LYS A 276 14.61 -0.43 -1.00
C LYS A 276 13.80 -0.42 0.30
N LEU A 277 12.82 0.47 0.43
CA LEU A 277 11.90 0.51 1.58
C LEU A 277 11.16 -0.81 1.79
N ALA A 278 10.68 -1.42 0.71
CA ALA A 278 9.93 -2.67 0.73
C ALA A 278 10.77 -3.91 1.08
N ASN A 279 12.10 -3.81 1.01
CA ASN A 279 13.02 -4.92 1.25
C ASN A 279 13.84 -4.77 2.54
N LEU A 280 13.98 -3.56 3.08
CA LEU A 280 14.69 -3.34 4.34
C LEU A 280 13.91 -3.94 5.51
N GLY A 281 14.60 -4.71 6.36
CA GLY A 281 14.02 -5.38 7.52
C GLY A 281 13.17 -6.61 7.22
N ALA A 282 12.79 -6.83 5.96
CA ALA A 282 12.02 -7.98 5.54
C ALA A 282 12.79 -9.29 5.78
N ARG A 283 12.09 -10.30 6.29
CA ARG A 283 12.59 -11.67 6.42
C ARG A 283 11.93 -12.53 5.36
N TRP A 284 12.71 -13.41 4.75
CA TRP A 284 12.27 -14.18 3.59
C TRP A 284 12.17 -15.66 3.93
N ARG A 285 11.17 -16.34 3.37
CA ARG A 285 11.16 -17.80 3.32
C ARG A 285 12.42 -18.26 2.59
N LYS A 286 13.06 -19.33 3.08
CA LYS A 286 14.18 -19.92 2.35
C LYS A 286 13.65 -20.46 1.02
N SER A 287 14.28 -20.11 -0.09
CA SER A 287 14.10 -20.86 -1.34
C SER A 287 14.52 -22.30 -1.07
N ILE A 288 13.61 -23.23 -1.33
CA ILE A 288 13.87 -24.68 -1.24
C ILE A 288 14.60 -25.10 -2.51
#